data_AF-A0A150HBN6-F1
#
_entry.id   AF-A0A150HBN6-F1
#
_cell.length_a   1.000
_cell.length_b   1.000
_cell.length_c   1.000
_cell.angle_alpha   90.00
_cell.angle_beta   90.00
_cell.angle_gamma   90.00
#
_symmetry.space_group_name_H-M   'P 1'
#
loop_
_entity.id
_entity.type
_entity.pdbx_description
1 polymer ?
#
loop_
_entity_poly.entity_id
_entity_poly.type
_entity_poly.pdbx_seq_one_letter_code
_entity_poly.pdbx_strand_id
1 'polypeptide(L)'
;MVVLILAALVAAVDSLLGDPELWITRALVVLVAASPCALAISVPLTVVAAIGAASKFGVVIKSGAAFERFGAIRHIAVDKAGTLTRNEPEVTAILTVDGTSKSEALAWAAALEQRSTHPLAAAITAAAPGARATEGATELAGRGIEGTLDGARITVGSPRWLDAGSLSAHVGGLEGQGMTVVIVHRDGLPVAALGARDELRPEVPEVVRALAAQSIGMTMLTGDNTRTAQALATLAGIEDVRAELRPEDKAAAIAELGRHGSVAMIGDGINDAPALAAADIGIAMGATGSDAAIESADVAFTGHDLRLLPRAFDHARRARRIINQNVILSLLIITALPPLALFGVLGLAAVVLVHEIAEVIVILNGLRAARTPTVRQTANQASVVSAA
;
A
#
# COMPACT_ATOMS: atom_id res chain seq x y z
N MET A 1 -0.68 8.85 -38.14
CA MET A 1 -0.41 8.24 -39.46
C MET A 1 -1.69 7.82 -40.18
N VAL A 2 -2.58 7.04 -39.57
CA VAL A 2 -3.85 6.56 -40.19
C VAL A 2 -4.75 7.70 -40.70
N VAL A 3 -4.95 8.75 -39.91
CA VAL A 3 -5.76 9.92 -40.30
C VAL A 3 -5.16 10.67 -41.50
N LEU A 4 -3.83 10.80 -41.56
CA LEU A 4 -3.14 11.44 -42.67
C LEU A 4 -3.21 10.60 -43.95
N ILE A 5 -3.13 9.27 -43.82
CA ILE A 5 -3.31 8.33 -44.93
C ILE A 5 -4.75 8.39 -45.43
N LEU A 6 -5.75 8.44 -44.54
CA LEU A 6 -7.15 8.58 -44.90
C LEU A 6 -7.42 9.91 -45.62
N ALA A 7 -6.91 11.03 -45.08
CA ALA A 7 -7.03 12.33 -45.73
C ALA A 7 -6.34 12.37 -47.10
N ALA A 8 -5.16 11.75 -47.23
CA ALA A 8 -4.45 11.63 -48.50
C ALA A 8 -5.18 10.73 -49.50
N LEU A 9 -5.81 9.64 -49.06
CA LEU A 9 -6.64 8.77 -49.90
C LEU A 9 -7.91 9.50 -50.37
N VAL A 10 -8.56 10.25 -49.49
CA VAL A 10 -9.73 11.08 -49.84
C VAL A 10 -9.33 12.17 -50.85
N ALA A 11 -8.16 12.77 -50.68
CA ALA A 11 -7.59 13.71 -51.64
C ALA A 11 -7.03 13.02 -52.91
N ALA A 12 -6.83 11.71 -52.94
CA ALA A 12 -6.42 10.97 -54.13
C ALA A 12 -7.62 10.50 -54.97
N VAL A 13 -8.76 10.22 -54.31
CA VAL A 13 -10.07 10.00 -54.95
C VAL A 13 -10.49 11.22 -55.80
N ASP A 14 -10.03 12.41 -55.41
CA ASP A 14 -10.06 13.66 -56.19
C ASP A 14 -9.60 13.48 -57.65
N SER A 15 -8.47 12.81 -57.85
CA SER A 15 -7.85 12.64 -59.17
C SER A 15 -8.67 11.76 -60.13
N LEU A 16 -9.70 11.07 -59.63
CA LEU A 16 -10.53 10.14 -60.42
C LEU A 16 -11.96 10.64 -60.68
N LEU A 17 -12.53 11.48 -59.81
CA LEU A 17 -13.98 11.79 -59.82
C LEU A 17 -14.32 13.21 -60.28
N GLY A 18 -13.34 14.12 -60.39
CA GLY A 18 -13.50 15.44 -60.98
C GLY A 18 -14.35 16.41 -60.17
N ASP A 19 -13.78 16.97 -59.09
CA ASP A 19 -14.14 18.26 -58.47
C ASP A 19 -13.12 18.61 -57.36
N PRO A 20 -11.95 19.21 -57.72
CA PRO A 20 -10.86 19.45 -56.77
C PRO A 20 -11.24 20.27 -55.55
N GLU A 21 -12.10 21.26 -55.72
CA GLU A 21 -12.51 22.14 -54.64
C GLU A 21 -13.33 21.37 -53.58
N LEU A 22 -14.25 20.53 -54.03
CA LEU A 22 -15.07 19.70 -53.14
C LEU A 22 -14.23 18.68 -52.38
N TRP A 23 -13.34 17.95 -53.06
CA TRP A 23 -12.54 16.90 -52.44
C TRP A 23 -11.45 17.45 -51.52
N ILE A 24 -10.83 18.58 -51.87
CA ILE A 24 -9.91 19.30 -50.97
C ILE A 24 -10.67 19.79 -49.73
N THR A 25 -11.86 20.39 -49.91
CA THR A 25 -12.67 20.84 -48.76
C THR A 25 -13.03 19.68 -47.85
N ARG A 26 -13.50 18.55 -48.39
CA ARG A 26 -13.81 17.35 -47.60
C ARG A 26 -12.57 16.79 -46.90
N ALA A 27 -11.42 16.75 -47.56
CA ALA A 27 -10.18 16.29 -46.94
C ALA A 27 -9.77 17.17 -45.75
N LEU A 28 -9.90 18.50 -45.88
CA LEU A 28 -9.66 19.44 -44.78
C LEU A 28 -10.64 19.26 -43.62
N VAL A 29 -11.93 19.09 -43.91
CA VAL A 29 -12.96 18.87 -42.89
C VAL A 29 -12.73 17.52 -42.18
N VAL A 30 -12.37 16.46 -42.90
CA VAL A 30 -12.00 15.15 -42.34
C VAL A 30 -10.77 15.25 -41.43
N LEU A 31 -9.77 16.03 -41.82
CA LEU A 31 -8.58 16.26 -41.01
C LEU A 31 -8.93 16.92 -39.67
N VAL A 32 -9.77 17.97 -39.70
CA VAL A 32 -10.27 18.64 -38.48
C VAL A 32 -11.17 17.70 -37.67
N ALA A 33 -12.05 16.95 -38.31
CA ALA A 33 -12.94 15.99 -37.67
C ALA A 33 -12.19 14.91 -36.88
N ALA A 34 -11.02 14.49 -37.37
CA ALA A 34 -10.19 13.48 -36.74
C ALA A 34 -9.27 14.02 -35.62
N SER A 35 -9.33 15.31 -35.29
CA SER A 35 -8.51 15.91 -34.24
C SER A 35 -8.85 15.34 -32.84
N PRO A 36 -7.88 14.88 -32.04
CA PRO A 36 -8.13 14.27 -30.74
C PRO A 36 -8.11 15.27 -29.57
N CYS A 37 -8.55 16.53 -29.74
CA CYS A 37 -8.42 17.59 -28.73
C CYS A 37 -9.00 17.19 -27.36
N ALA A 38 -10.27 16.76 -27.35
CA ALA A 38 -10.95 16.35 -26.13
C ALA A 38 -10.27 15.12 -25.46
N LEU A 39 -9.75 14.18 -26.27
CA LEU A 39 -9.01 13.03 -25.74
C LEU A 39 -7.72 13.47 -25.06
N ALA A 40 -6.98 14.41 -25.65
CA ALA A 40 -5.70 14.89 -25.15
C ALA A 40 -5.83 15.55 -23.77
N ILE A 41 -6.88 16.33 -23.52
CA ILE A 41 -7.09 16.99 -22.23
C ILE A 41 -7.79 16.11 -21.17
N SER A 42 -8.47 15.04 -21.61
CA SER A 42 -9.33 14.22 -20.73
C SER A 42 -8.62 13.62 -19.52
N VAL A 43 -7.47 12.97 -19.73
CA VAL A 43 -6.69 12.30 -18.70
C VAL A 43 -5.98 13.30 -17.78
N PRO A 44 -5.10 14.20 -18.28
CA PRO A 44 -4.31 15.05 -17.40
C PRO A 44 -5.18 15.94 -16.49
N LEU A 45 -6.27 16.50 -17.02
CA LEU A 45 -7.18 17.33 -16.22
C LEU A 45 -7.85 16.52 -15.10
N THR A 46 -8.39 15.34 -15.43
CA THR A 46 -9.09 14.50 -14.45
C THR A 46 -8.13 14.02 -13.35
N VAL A 47 -6.90 13.65 -13.73
CA VAL A 47 -5.86 13.20 -12.81
C VAL A 47 -5.43 14.32 -11.87
N VAL A 48 -5.14 15.52 -12.39
CA VAL A 48 -4.78 16.69 -11.57
C VAL A 48 -5.90 17.04 -10.59
N ALA A 49 -7.15 17.07 -11.06
CA ALA A 49 -8.32 17.30 -10.22
C ALA A 49 -8.46 16.25 -9.11
N ALA A 50 -8.21 14.98 -9.44
CA ALA A 50 -8.31 13.88 -8.49
C ALA A 50 -7.19 13.88 -7.44
N ILE A 51 -5.94 14.14 -7.84
CA ILE A 51 -4.79 14.26 -6.94
C ILE A 51 -5.00 15.44 -5.99
N GLY A 52 -5.43 16.59 -6.51
CA GLY A 52 -5.74 17.77 -5.70
C GLY A 52 -6.90 17.57 -4.72
N ALA A 53 -7.81 16.62 -4.99
CA ALA A 53 -8.84 16.21 -4.06
C ALA A 53 -8.33 15.19 -3.03
N ALA A 54 -7.44 14.28 -3.43
CA ALA A 54 -6.79 13.28 -2.58
C ALA A 54 -5.99 13.92 -1.45
N SER A 55 -5.23 14.98 -1.78
CA SER A 55 -4.40 15.70 -0.80
C SER A 55 -5.23 16.35 0.32
N LYS A 56 -6.47 16.79 0.03
CA LYS A 56 -7.37 17.39 1.03
C LYS A 56 -7.81 16.42 2.14
N PHE A 57 -7.66 15.12 1.94
CA PHE A 57 -7.93 14.11 2.98
C PHE A 57 -6.69 13.29 3.35
N GLY A 58 -5.49 13.83 3.12
CA GLY A 58 -4.24 13.27 3.64
C GLY A 58 -3.59 12.21 2.76
N VAL A 59 -3.88 12.19 1.46
CA VAL A 59 -3.23 11.28 0.49
C VAL A 59 -2.39 12.07 -0.51
N VAL A 60 -1.08 11.86 -0.46
CA VAL A 60 -0.08 12.47 -1.34
C VAL A 60 0.27 11.48 -2.44
N ILE A 61 0.28 11.92 -3.70
CA ILE A 61 0.51 11.05 -4.86
C ILE A 61 1.56 11.69 -5.75
N LYS A 62 2.65 10.96 -5.99
CA LYS A 62 3.88 11.49 -6.60
C LYS A 62 3.73 11.88 -8.07
N SER A 63 2.85 11.19 -8.79
CA SER A 63 2.65 11.43 -10.22
C SER A 63 1.26 11.02 -10.71
N GLY A 64 0.87 11.53 -11.88
CA GLY A 64 -0.35 11.08 -12.56
C GLY A 64 -0.33 9.60 -12.92
N ALA A 65 0.82 9.08 -13.36
CA ALA A 65 0.98 7.66 -13.67
C ALA A 65 0.78 6.78 -12.42
N ALA A 66 1.29 7.22 -11.25
CA ALA A 66 1.04 6.55 -9.98
C ALA A 66 -0.46 6.56 -9.63
N PHE A 67 -1.15 7.68 -9.82
CA PHE A 67 -2.60 7.78 -9.59
C PHE A 67 -3.40 6.80 -10.45
N GLU A 68 -3.07 6.69 -11.73
CA GLU A 68 -3.77 5.79 -12.67
C GLU A 68 -3.56 4.31 -12.30
N ARG A 69 -2.32 3.93 -11.99
CA ARG A 69 -2.00 2.58 -11.50
C ARG A 69 -2.68 2.28 -10.15
N PHE A 70 -2.75 3.26 -9.24
CA PHE A 70 -3.42 3.12 -7.95
C PHE A 70 -4.91 2.75 -8.10
N GLY A 71 -5.62 3.36 -9.05
CA GLY A 71 -7.00 3.00 -9.38
C GLY A 71 -7.16 1.61 -10.03
N ALA A 72 -6.06 0.97 -10.44
CA ALA A 72 -6.03 -0.36 -11.05
C ALA A 72 -5.80 -1.49 -10.05
N ILE A 73 -5.28 -1.21 -8.86
CA ILE A 73 -4.93 -2.22 -7.87
C ILE A 73 -6.12 -3.13 -7.53
N ARG A 74 -5.83 -4.42 -7.40
CA ARG A 74 -6.78 -5.47 -6.99
C ARG A 74 -6.29 -6.30 -5.82
N HIS A 75 -5.03 -6.18 -5.46
CA HIS A 75 -4.45 -6.92 -4.34
C HIS A 75 -3.48 -6.03 -3.56
N ILE A 76 -3.46 -6.19 -2.24
CA ILE A 76 -2.58 -5.45 -1.34
C ILE A 76 -1.71 -6.45 -0.59
N ALA A 77 -0.40 -6.30 -0.69
CA ALA A 77 0.54 -6.82 0.28
C ALA A 77 0.71 -5.78 1.39
N VAL A 78 0.66 -6.21 2.65
CA VAL A 78 0.78 -5.31 3.80
C VAL A 78 1.83 -5.84 4.77
N ASP A 79 2.77 -4.98 5.19
CA ASP A 79 3.68 -5.33 6.27
C ASP A 79 2.94 -5.38 7.62
N LYS A 80 3.36 -6.28 8.50
CA LYS A 80 2.77 -6.39 9.84
C LYS A 80 3.14 -5.22 10.74
N ALA A 81 4.43 -5.02 10.97
CA ALA A 81 4.93 -4.09 11.99
C ALA A 81 4.84 -2.66 11.47
N GLY A 82 4.55 -1.68 12.34
CA GLY A 82 4.38 -0.29 11.88
C GLY A 82 3.06 0.00 11.18
N THR A 83 2.50 -0.97 10.46
CA THR A 83 1.33 -0.79 9.58
C THR A 83 0.07 -1.40 10.19
N LEU A 84 -0.06 -2.72 10.28
CA LEU A 84 -1.25 -3.36 10.88
C LEU A 84 -1.26 -3.22 12.40
N THR A 85 -0.09 -3.18 13.02
CA THR A 85 0.07 -3.04 14.46
C THR A 85 0.45 -1.61 14.85
N ARG A 86 0.43 -1.33 16.15
CA ARG A 86 0.74 0.00 16.70
C ARG A 86 2.24 0.33 16.66
N ASN A 87 3.09 -0.68 16.43
CA ASN A 87 4.55 -0.58 16.51
C ASN A 87 5.05 -0.27 17.93
N GLU A 88 4.28 -0.73 18.92
CA GLU A 88 4.54 -0.54 20.34
C GLU A 88 4.54 -1.92 21.00
N PRO A 89 5.54 -2.79 20.71
CA PRO A 89 5.59 -4.11 21.31
C PRO A 89 5.80 -4.01 22.82
N GLU A 90 5.08 -4.83 23.58
CA GLU A 90 5.20 -4.95 25.04
C GLU A 90 5.50 -6.39 25.45
N VAL A 91 6.38 -6.58 26.43
CA VAL A 91 6.61 -7.90 27.03
C VAL A 91 5.41 -8.25 27.92
N THR A 92 4.62 -9.23 27.48
CA THR A 92 3.37 -9.63 28.14
C THR A 92 3.48 -10.97 28.86
N ALA A 93 4.48 -11.79 28.51
CA ALA A 93 4.70 -13.09 29.13
C ALA A 93 6.19 -13.34 29.38
N ILE A 94 6.48 -13.93 30.55
CA ILE A 94 7.81 -14.39 30.94
C ILE A 94 7.67 -15.79 31.51
N LEU A 95 8.30 -16.75 30.85
CA LEU A 95 8.43 -18.13 31.27
C LEU A 95 9.86 -18.36 31.74
N THR A 96 10.05 -19.03 32.86
CA THR A 96 11.38 -19.35 33.39
C THR A 96 11.47 -20.82 33.77
N VAL A 97 12.69 -21.36 33.77
CA VAL A 97 12.98 -22.66 34.38
C VAL A 97 13.08 -22.53 35.90
N ASP A 98 13.01 -23.67 36.59
CA ASP A 98 13.20 -23.70 38.04
C ASP A 98 14.55 -23.11 38.44
N GLY A 99 14.55 -22.25 39.45
CA GLY A 99 15.75 -21.57 39.95
C GLY A 99 16.10 -20.26 39.24
N THR A 100 15.34 -19.83 38.22
CA THR A 100 15.49 -18.50 37.60
C THR A 100 14.25 -17.66 37.85
N SER A 101 14.40 -16.47 38.46
CA SER A 101 13.27 -15.55 38.61
C SER A 101 12.96 -14.80 37.31
N LYS A 102 11.70 -14.39 37.15
CA LYS A 102 11.27 -13.59 35.98
C LYS A 102 12.06 -12.27 35.87
N SER A 103 12.34 -11.63 37.02
CA SER A 103 13.11 -10.39 37.08
C SER A 103 14.55 -10.57 36.63
N GLU A 104 15.20 -11.68 37.01
CA GLU A 104 16.58 -11.96 36.58
C GLU A 104 16.64 -12.22 35.08
N ALA A 105 15.77 -13.08 34.56
CA ALA A 105 15.70 -13.37 33.14
C ALA A 105 15.47 -12.11 32.28
N LEU A 106 14.54 -11.26 32.72
CA LEU A 106 14.25 -10.01 32.02
C LEU A 106 15.42 -9.02 32.12
N ALA A 107 16.07 -8.91 33.28
CA ALA A 107 17.25 -8.07 33.45
C ALA A 107 18.43 -8.53 32.58
N TRP A 108 18.64 -9.84 32.44
CA TRP A 108 19.67 -10.39 31.56
C TRP A 108 19.38 -10.06 30.10
N ALA A 109 18.15 -10.27 29.64
CA ALA A 109 17.77 -9.95 28.27
C ALA A 109 17.89 -8.44 27.99
N ALA A 110 17.35 -7.60 28.88
CA ALA A 110 17.42 -6.15 28.77
C ALA A 110 18.87 -5.62 28.82
N ALA A 111 19.78 -6.31 29.51
CA ALA A 111 21.19 -5.94 29.48
C ALA A 111 21.77 -6.00 28.06
N LEU A 112 21.50 -7.08 27.31
CA LEU A 112 21.99 -7.24 25.93
C LEU A 112 21.29 -6.28 24.96
N GLU A 113 19.98 -6.20 25.07
CA GLU A 113 19.11 -5.51 24.11
C GLU A 113 19.28 -3.99 24.10
N GLN A 114 19.95 -3.39 25.11
CA GLN A 114 20.26 -1.96 25.15
C GLN A 114 21.01 -1.41 23.92
N ARG A 115 21.70 -2.28 23.16
CA ARG A 115 22.44 -1.89 21.95
C ARG A 115 21.78 -2.31 20.63
N SER A 116 20.69 -3.07 20.68
CA SER A 116 19.97 -3.43 19.46
C SER A 116 19.00 -2.31 19.07
N THR A 117 18.86 -2.10 17.77
CA THR A 117 17.86 -1.19 17.19
C THR A 117 16.54 -1.90 16.90
N HIS A 118 16.43 -3.19 17.23
CA HIS A 118 15.25 -3.99 16.93
C HIS A 118 14.04 -3.55 17.80
N PRO A 119 12.81 -3.48 17.26
CA PRO A 119 11.63 -3.09 18.05
C PRO A 119 11.38 -3.96 19.30
N LEU A 120 11.67 -5.26 19.23
CA LEU A 120 11.60 -6.15 20.41
C LEU A 120 12.62 -5.78 21.51
N ALA A 121 13.79 -5.24 21.13
CA ALA A 121 14.79 -4.79 22.08
C ALA A 121 14.27 -3.63 22.92
N ALA A 122 13.56 -2.68 22.29
CA ALA A 122 12.90 -1.58 22.97
C ALA A 122 11.84 -2.08 23.97
N ALA A 123 11.04 -3.09 23.60
CA ALA A 123 10.05 -3.69 24.50
C ALA A 123 10.70 -4.34 25.74
N ILE A 124 11.78 -5.10 25.53
CA ILE A 124 12.49 -5.82 26.60
C ILE A 124 13.19 -4.84 27.54
N THR A 125 13.86 -3.81 27.00
CA THR A 125 14.53 -2.79 27.80
C THR A 125 13.56 -1.92 28.59
N ALA A 126 12.41 -1.57 28.00
CA ALA A 126 11.34 -0.85 28.70
C ALA A 126 10.74 -1.66 29.86
N ALA A 127 10.67 -2.99 29.72
CA ALA A 127 10.14 -3.87 30.76
C ALA A 127 11.09 -4.09 31.95
N ALA A 128 12.40 -3.81 31.81
CA ALA A 128 13.39 -3.86 32.89
C ALA A 128 14.25 -2.58 32.95
N PRO A 129 13.66 -1.44 33.40
CA PRO A 129 14.39 -0.19 33.54
C PRO A 129 15.51 -0.34 34.58
N GLY A 130 16.72 0.10 34.23
CA GLY A 130 17.89 0.01 35.12
C GLY A 130 18.69 -1.29 35.03
N ALA A 131 18.42 -2.14 34.02
CA ALA A 131 19.29 -3.27 33.70
C ALA A 131 20.74 -2.79 33.45
N ARG A 132 21.72 -3.52 34.00
CA ARG A 132 23.14 -3.21 33.82
C ARG A 132 23.53 -3.36 32.35
N ALA A 133 24.43 -2.50 31.87
CA ALA A 133 25.00 -2.68 30.54
C ALA A 133 25.91 -3.93 30.53
N THR A 134 25.83 -4.74 29.46
CA THR A 134 26.79 -5.83 29.23
C THR A 134 28.12 -5.29 28.72
N GLU A 135 29.17 -6.11 28.81
CA GLU A 135 30.36 -5.96 27.97
C GLU A 135 30.28 -6.90 26.75
N GLY A 136 30.79 -6.45 25.60
CA GLY A 136 30.98 -7.31 24.41
C GLY A 136 29.70 -7.78 23.70
N ALA A 137 28.57 -7.10 23.85
CA ALA A 137 27.34 -7.48 23.14
C ALA A 137 27.54 -7.42 21.62
N THR A 138 27.27 -8.53 20.93
CA THR A 138 27.42 -8.69 19.49
C THR A 138 26.11 -9.18 18.89
N GLU A 139 25.58 -8.41 17.94
CA GLU A 139 24.35 -8.77 17.22
C GLU A 139 24.66 -9.72 16.07
N LEU A 140 23.94 -10.84 16.03
CA LEU A 140 24.03 -11.87 15.01
C LEU A 140 22.80 -11.76 14.11
N ALA A 141 22.98 -11.15 12.94
CA ALA A 141 21.91 -10.89 11.99
C ALA A 141 21.04 -12.12 11.72
N GLY A 142 19.73 -11.97 11.91
CA GLY A 142 18.73 -13.03 11.69
C GLY A 142 18.72 -14.14 12.75
N ARG A 143 19.46 -14.00 13.86
CA ARG A 143 19.52 -15.00 14.94
C ARG A 143 19.17 -14.41 16.31
N GLY A 144 19.88 -13.35 16.71
CA GLY A 144 19.74 -12.74 18.03
C GLY A 144 20.99 -11.96 18.46
N ILE A 145 21.19 -11.84 19.77
CA ILE A 145 22.29 -11.10 20.39
C ILE A 145 22.98 -11.94 21.47
N GLU A 146 24.29 -11.85 21.56
CA GLU A 146 25.08 -12.54 22.59
C GLU A 146 26.08 -11.59 23.27
N GLY A 147 26.44 -11.89 24.52
CA GLY A 147 27.35 -11.07 25.30
C GLY A 147 27.64 -11.67 26.67
N THR A 148 28.45 -10.98 27.45
CA THR A 148 28.86 -11.45 28.79
C THR A 148 28.30 -10.53 29.86
N LEU A 149 27.70 -11.11 30.91
CA LEU A 149 27.18 -10.41 32.07
C LEU A 149 27.55 -11.17 33.34
N ASP A 150 28.18 -10.48 34.31
CA ASP A 150 28.66 -11.06 35.58
C ASP A 150 29.51 -12.34 35.37
N GLY A 151 30.32 -12.38 34.29
CA GLY A 151 31.17 -13.51 33.94
C GLY A 151 30.47 -14.69 33.25
N ALA A 152 29.14 -14.65 33.09
CA ALA A 152 28.36 -15.65 32.38
C ALA A 152 28.07 -15.22 30.94
N ARG A 153 28.03 -16.18 30.02
CA ARG A 153 27.63 -15.93 28.63
C ARG A 153 26.11 -15.90 28.56
N ILE A 154 25.54 -14.79 28.12
CA ILE A 154 24.10 -14.66 27.88
C ILE A 154 23.85 -14.60 26.38
N THR A 155 22.78 -15.26 25.95
CA THR A 155 22.35 -15.24 24.54
C THR A 155 20.84 -15.07 24.48
N VAL A 156 20.36 -14.12 23.68
CA VAL A 156 18.94 -13.87 23.43
C VAL A 156 18.68 -14.06 21.95
N GLY A 157 17.64 -14.80 21.59
CA GLY A 157 17.38 -15.04 20.17
C GLY A 157 16.10 -15.81 19.91
N SER A 158 15.80 -16.03 18.62
CA SER A 158 14.57 -16.71 18.23
C SER A 158 14.57 -18.20 18.64
N PRO A 159 13.38 -18.80 18.89
CA PRO A 159 13.23 -20.25 19.13
C PRO A 159 13.71 -21.14 17.96
N ARG A 160 13.98 -20.55 16.78
CA ARG A 160 14.54 -21.26 15.62
C ARG A 160 16.04 -21.49 15.75
N TRP A 161 16.71 -20.66 16.54
CA TRP A 161 18.16 -20.71 16.76
C TRP A 161 18.52 -21.25 18.14
N LEU A 162 17.80 -20.81 19.17
CA LEU A 162 18.04 -21.24 20.55
C LEU A 162 17.00 -22.27 20.97
N ASP A 163 17.47 -23.40 21.49
CA ASP A 163 16.58 -24.43 22.05
C ASP A 163 15.85 -23.90 23.28
N ALA A 164 14.53 -24.07 23.32
CA ALA A 164 13.70 -23.67 24.46
C ALA A 164 13.71 -24.71 25.60
N GLY A 165 14.27 -25.91 25.39
CA GLY A 165 14.33 -26.97 26.38
C GLY A 165 12.95 -27.32 26.93
N SER A 166 12.82 -27.37 28.26
CA SER A 166 11.55 -27.66 28.95
C SER A 166 10.44 -26.63 28.70
N LEU A 167 10.78 -25.43 28.20
CA LEU A 167 9.82 -24.37 27.90
C LEU A 167 9.16 -24.52 26.52
N SER A 168 9.65 -25.44 25.67
CA SER A 168 9.23 -25.55 24.25
C SER A 168 7.71 -25.67 24.06
N ALA A 169 7.03 -26.49 24.88
CA ALA A 169 5.57 -26.63 24.81
C ALA A 169 4.83 -25.32 25.14
N HIS A 170 5.31 -24.58 26.13
CA HIS A 170 4.71 -23.31 26.54
C HIS A 170 5.01 -22.18 25.55
N VAL A 171 6.20 -22.18 24.94
CA VAL A 171 6.56 -21.25 23.85
C VAL A 171 5.59 -21.38 22.69
N GLY A 172 5.25 -22.62 22.29
CA GLY A 172 4.25 -22.85 21.25
C GLY A 172 2.87 -22.27 21.59
N GLY A 173 2.48 -22.33 22.86
CA GLY A 173 1.25 -21.72 23.37
C GLY A 173 1.26 -20.19 23.31
N LEU A 174 2.40 -19.55 23.61
CA LEU A 174 2.55 -18.09 23.49
C LEU A 174 2.54 -17.63 22.03
N GLU A 175 3.25 -18.33 21.14
CA GLU A 175 3.23 -18.02 19.71
C GLU A 175 1.83 -18.18 19.11
N GLY A 176 1.07 -19.21 19.53
CA GLY A 176 -0.33 -19.38 19.15
C GLY A 176 -1.27 -18.28 19.63
N GLN A 177 -0.85 -17.46 20.61
CA GLN A 177 -1.58 -16.28 21.07
C GLN A 177 -1.14 -15.00 20.35
N GLY A 178 -0.33 -15.10 19.30
CA GLY A 178 0.15 -13.96 18.54
C GLY A 178 1.32 -13.23 19.20
N MET A 179 2.04 -13.88 20.12
CA MET A 179 3.26 -13.30 20.70
C MET A 179 4.48 -13.66 19.86
N THR A 180 5.40 -12.71 19.67
CA THR A 180 6.76 -13.00 19.21
C THR A 180 7.59 -13.40 20.42
N VAL A 181 8.16 -14.61 20.39
CA VAL A 181 8.90 -15.16 21.53
C VAL A 181 10.41 -15.08 21.27
N VAL A 182 11.17 -14.69 22.28
CA VAL A 182 12.63 -14.85 22.32
C VAL A 182 13.03 -15.76 23.47
N ILE A 183 14.07 -16.56 23.25
CA ILE A 183 14.65 -17.46 24.23
C ILE A 183 15.88 -16.79 24.84
N VAL A 184 16.05 -16.94 26.15
CA VAL A 184 17.23 -16.49 26.90
C VAL A 184 18.01 -17.72 27.33
N HIS A 185 19.28 -17.78 26.94
CA HIS A 185 20.26 -18.74 27.41
C HIS A 185 21.24 -18.10 28.37
N ARG A 186 21.66 -18.86 29.39
CA ARG A 186 22.80 -18.55 30.26
C ARG A 186 23.78 -19.72 30.22
N ASP A 187 25.03 -19.44 29.89
CA ASP A 187 26.11 -20.42 29.71
C ASP A 187 25.71 -21.58 28.78
N GLY A 188 24.93 -21.26 27.74
CA GLY A 188 24.46 -22.21 26.73
C GLY A 188 23.23 -23.05 27.12
N LEU A 189 22.61 -22.79 28.27
CA LEU A 189 21.40 -23.48 28.74
C LEU A 189 20.17 -22.57 28.70
N PRO A 190 18.99 -23.06 28.28
CA PRO A 190 17.75 -22.27 28.31
C PRO A 190 17.32 -21.97 29.74
N VAL A 191 17.15 -20.68 30.03
CA VAL A 191 16.72 -20.19 31.35
C VAL A 191 15.37 -19.51 31.32
N ALA A 192 14.99 -18.91 30.18
CA ALA A 192 13.71 -18.23 30.05
C ALA A 192 13.23 -18.11 28.59
N ALA A 193 11.94 -17.83 28.45
CA ALA A 193 11.33 -17.36 27.21
C ALA A 193 10.51 -16.10 27.49
N LEU A 194 10.71 -15.06 26.68
CA LEU A 194 10.00 -13.78 26.77
C LEU A 194 9.05 -13.67 25.58
N GLY A 195 7.76 -13.54 25.86
CA GLY A 195 6.73 -13.27 24.86
C GLY A 195 6.43 -11.78 24.80
N ALA A 196 6.68 -11.17 23.65
CA ALA A 196 6.29 -9.80 23.36
C ALA A 196 5.11 -9.79 22.38
N ARG A 197 4.19 -8.84 22.55
CA ARG A 197 3.05 -8.65 21.65
C ARG A 197 2.98 -7.21 21.20
N ASP A 198 2.81 -7.02 19.89
CA ASP A 198 2.45 -5.73 19.30
C ASP A 198 0.98 -5.78 18.91
N GLU A 199 0.18 -4.89 19.50
CA GLU A 199 -1.27 -4.93 19.36
C GLU A 199 -1.71 -4.53 17.95
N LEU A 200 -2.69 -5.25 17.43
CA LEU A 200 -3.36 -4.88 16.19
C LEU A 200 -4.05 -3.52 16.38
N ARG A 201 -3.99 -2.67 15.36
CA ARG A 201 -4.78 -1.44 15.36
C ARG A 201 -6.28 -1.80 15.32
N PRO A 202 -7.13 -1.15 16.15
CA PRO A 202 -8.53 -1.55 16.33
C PRO A 202 -9.36 -1.44 15.05
N GLU A 203 -8.95 -0.57 14.12
CA GLU A 203 -9.61 -0.37 12.83
C GLU A 203 -9.31 -1.46 11.78
N VAL A 204 -8.28 -2.30 11.96
CA VAL A 204 -7.84 -3.25 10.93
C VAL A 204 -8.97 -4.18 10.46
N PRO A 205 -9.74 -4.85 11.33
CA PRO A 205 -10.79 -5.77 10.87
C PRO A 205 -11.91 -5.07 10.10
N GLU A 206 -12.16 -3.78 10.37
CA GLU A 206 -13.08 -2.97 9.59
C GLU A 206 -12.51 -2.66 8.20
N VAL A 207 -11.23 -2.25 8.15
CA VAL A 207 -10.53 -1.91 6.91
C VAL A 207 -10.41 -3.11 5.98
N VAL A 208 -10.05 -4.28 6.51
CA VAL A 208 -9.95 -5.53 5.73
C VAL A 208 -11.30 -5.88 5.09
N ARG A 209 -12.40 -5.80 5.85
CA ARG A 209 -13.76 -6.03 5.32
C ARG A 209 -14.16 -4.99 4.27
N ALA A 210 -13.83 -3.72 4.48
CA ALA A 210 -14.14 -2.65 3.53
C ALA A 210 -13.37 -2.84 2.20
N LEU A 211 -12.10 -3.25 2.26
CA LEU A 211 -11.30 -3.56 1.07
C LEU A 211 -11.80 -4.82 0.36
N ALA A 212 -12.18 -5.87 1.10
CA ALA A 212 -12.79 -7.07 0.53
C ALA A 212 -14.13 -6.75 -0.17
N ALA A 213 -14.97 -5.88 0.39
CA ALA A 213 -16.20 -5.41 -0.24
C ALA A 213 -15.94 -4.59 -1.52
N GLN A 214 -14.75 -4.01 -1.66
CA GLN A 214 -14.24 -3.39 -2.87
C GLN A 214 -13.56 -4.40 -3.82
N SER A 215 -13.64 -5.71 -3.55
CA SER A 215 -12.94 -6.75 -4.32
C SER A 215 -11.42 -6.50 -4.39
N ILE A 216 -10.84 -6.06 -3.27
CA ILE A 216 -9.40 -5.93 -3.09
C ILE A 216 -8.95 -7.05 -2.14
N GLY A 217 -8.14 -7.96 -2.64
CA GLY A 217 -7.51 -9.01 -1.84
C GLY A 217 -6.40 -8.43 -0.95
N MET A 218 -6.09 -9.12 0.14
CA MET A 218 -5.02 -8.71 1.05
C MET A 218 -4.17 -9.91 1.47
N THR A 219 -2.86 -9.72 1.46
CA THR A 219 -1.87 -10.67 1.99
C THR A 219 -1.03 -9.97 3.06
N MET A 220 -0.91 -10.58 4.22
CA MET A 220 0.02 -10.11 5.26
C MET A 220 1.42 -10.68 5.02
N LEU A 221 2.43 -9.81 5.01
CA LEU A 221 3.84 -10.16 4.93
C LEU A 221 4.50 -9.91 6.31
N THR A 222 5.24 -10.88 6.84
CA THR A 222 5.92 -10.70 8.12
C THR A 222 7.15 -11.59 8.28
N GLY A 223 8.11 -11.13 9.07
CA GLY A 223 9.25 -11.93 9.52
C GLY A 223 8.97 -12.81 10.74
N ASP A 224 7.82 -12.65 11.40
CA ASP A 224 7.42 -13.50 12.53
C ASP A 224 7.25 -14.97 12.11
N ASN A 225 7.29 -15.87 13.10
CA ASN A 225 6.99 -17.27 12.86
C ASN A 225 5.52 -17.46 12.40
N THR A 226 5.29 -18.60 11.75
CA THR A 226 3.98 -18.94 11.17
C THR A 226 2.82 -18.89 12.18
N ARG A 227 3.01 -19.34 13.43
CA ARG A 227 1.93 -19.39 14.45
C ARG A 227 1.52 -17.99 14.89
N THR A 228 2.50 -17.14 15.20
CA THR A 228 2.30 -15.74 15.58
C THR A 228 1.60 -14.98 14.46
N ALA A 229 2.07 -15.15 13.22
CA ALA A 229 1.48 -14.52 12.05
C ALA A 229 0.02 -14.97 11.83
N GLN A 230 -0.27 -16.27 11.89
CA GLN A 230 -1.63 -16.80 11.71
C GLN A 230 -2.59 -16.32 12.81
N ALA A 231 -2.14 -16.26 14.06
CA ALA A 231 -2.95 -15.76 15.17
C ALA A 231 -3.36 -14.30 14.94
N LEU A 232 -2.42 -13.45 14.55
CA LEU A 232 -2.70 -12.04 14.27
C LEU A 232 -3.56 -11.86 13.01
N ALA A 233 -3.30 -12.63 11.95
CA ALA A 233 -4.09 -12.60 10.72
C ALA A 233 -5.55 -13.00 10.95
N THR A 234 -5.79 -13.98 11.82
CA THR A 234 -7.15 -14.39 12.22
C THR A 234 -7.89 -13.24 12.89
N LEU A 235 -7.22 -12.50 13.79
CA LEU A 235 -7.80 -11.31 14.42
C LEU A 235 -8.07 -10.18 13.41
N ALA A 236 -7.16 -10.01 12.44
CA ALA A 236 -7.29 -9.02 11.37
C ALA A 236 -8.35 -9.39 10.31
N GLY A 237 -8.71 -10.67 10.20
CA GLY A 237 -9.57 -11.19 9.13
C GLY A 237 -8.85 -11.36 7.79
N ILE A 238 -7.53 -11.60 7.81
CA ILE A 238 -6.69 -11.79 6.62
C ILE A 238 -6.46 -13.30 6.43
N GLU A 239 -6.79 -13.82 5.25
CA GLU A 239 -6.66 -15.25 4.95
C GLU A 239 -5.28 -15.64 4.42
N ASP A 240 -4.67 -14.80 3.57
CA ASP A 240 -3.35 -15.08 2.99
C ASP A 240 -2.24 -14.46 3.85
N VAL A 241 -1.34 -15.31 4.33
CA VAL A 241 -0.25 -14.93 5.24
C VAL A 241 1.05 -15.55 4.75
N ARG A 242 2.06 -14.72 4.61
CA ARG A 242 3.42 -15.14 4.29
C ARG A 242 4.32 -14.74 5.45
N ALA A 243 4.63 -15.72 6.28
CA ALA A 243 5.42 -15.58 7.49
C ALA A 243 6.89 -15.91 7.25
N GLU A 244 7.73 -15.64 8.25
CA GLU A 244 9.16 -15.98 8.27
C GLU A 244 9.98 -15.38 7.11
N LEU A 245 9.51 -14.25 6.57
CA LEU A 245 10.15 -13.57 5.45
C LEU A 245 11.32 -12.68 5.91
N ARG A 246 12.45 -12.79 5.22
CA ARG A 246 13.51 -11.76 5.25
C ARG A 246 13.13 -10.60 4.32
N PRO A 247 13.81 -9.43 4.42
CA PRO A 247 13.54 -8.30 3.54
C PRO A 247 13.56 -8.65 2.04
N GLU A 248 14.47 -9.52 1.60
CA GLU A 248 14.57 -9.95 0.20
C GLU A 248 13.42 -10.88 -0.19
N ASP A 249 12.95 -11.72 0.75
CA ASP A 249 11.85 -12.66 0.53
C ASP A 249 10.51 -11.90 0.38
N LYS A 250 10.35 -10.72 1.02
CA LYS A 250 9.18 -9.84 0.83
C LYS A 250 9.05 -9.36 -0.62
N ALA A 251 10.16 -8.92 -1.23
CA ALA A 251 10.15 -8.46 -2.62
C ALA A 251 9.79 -9.60 -3.59
N ALA A 252 10.32 -10.81 -3.36
CA ALA A 252 9.97 -11.99 -4.13
C ALA A 252 8.49 -12.37 -3.99
N ALA A 253 7.93 -12.27 -2.78
CA ALA A 253 6.51 -12.51 -2.52
C ALA A 253 5.62 -11.53 -3.30
N ILE A 254 5.98 -10.25 -3.34
CA ILE A 254 5.25 -9.23 -4.11
C ILE A 254 5.30 -9.55 -5.61
N ALA A 255 6.47 -9.91 -6.13
CA ALA A 255 6.61 -10.29 -7.54
C ALA A 255 5.75 -11.51 -7.92
N GLU A 256 5.61 -12.48 -7.01
CA GLU A 256 4.73 -13.64 -7.20
C GLU A 256 3.25 -13.23 -7.21
N LEU A 257 2.81 -12.39 -6.27
CA LEU A 257 1.46 -11.84 -6.24
C LEU A 257 1.17 -11.06 -7.54
N GLY A 258 2.15 -10.31 -8.04
CA GLY A 258 2.09 -9.54 -9.29
C GLY A 258 1.80 -10.36 -10.54
N ARG A 259 2.04 -11.69 -10.52
CA ARG A 259 1.69 -12.58 -11.65
C ARG A 259 0.19 -12.73 -11.86
N HIS A 260 -0.62 -12.46 -10.83
CA HIS A 260 -2.07 -12.65 -10.84
C HIS A 260 -2.84 -11.35 -11.02
N GLY A 261 -2.16 -10.21 -11.02
CA GLY A 261 -2.77 -8.89 -11.15
C GLY A 261 -1.92 -7.80 -10.52
N SER A 262 -2.45 -6.58 -10.51
CA SER A 262 -1.75 -5.42 -9.96
C SER A 262 -1.75 -5.39 -8.43
N VAL A 263 -0.57 -5.25 -7.86
CA VAL A 263 -0.30 -5.34 -6.42
C VAL A 263 0.19 -4.00 -5.89
N ALA A 264 -0.41 -3.55 -4.78
CA ALA A 264 0.17 -2.49 -3.97
C ALA A 264 0.87 -3.09 -2.75
N MET A 265 2.01 -2.53 -2.36
CA MET A 265 2.66 -2.83 -1.08
C MET A 265 2.41 -1.69 -0.11
N ILE A 266 1.99 -1.99 1.12
CA ILE A 266 1.85 -1.01 2.20
C ILE A 266 2.89 -1.30 3.27
N GLY A 267 3.69 -0.29 3.62
CA GLY A 267 4.69 -0.37 4.68
C GLY A 267 4.99 0.99 5.31
N ASP A 268 5.99 1.01 6.18
CA ASP A 268 6.43 2.22 6.90
C ASP A 268 7.38 3.14 6.08
N GLY A 269 7.82 2.68 4.90
CA GLY A 269 8.65 3.45 3.97
C GLY A 269 10.16 3.40 4.24
N ILE A 270 10.60 2.94 5.42
CA ILE A 270 12.02 2.88 5.81
C ILE A 270 12.54 1.45 5.71
N ASN A 271 11.86 0.51 6.37
CA ASN A 271 12.30 -0.89 6.43
C ASN A 271 11.85 -1.68 5.20
N ASP A 272 10.76 -1.24 4.56
CA ASP A 272 10.12 -1.91 3.44
C ASP A 272 10.45 -1.30 2.08
N ALA A 273 11.42 -0.39 1.98
CA ALA A 273 11.74 0.29 0.72
C ALA A 273 11.97 -0.67 -0.47
N PRO A 274 12.71 -1.81 -0.34
CA PRO A 274 12.84 -2.77 -1.44
C PRO A 274 11.51 -3.42 -1.84
N ALA A 275 10.64 -3.71 -0.86
CA ALA A 275 9.33 -4.30 -1.08
C ALA A 275 8.38 -3.30 -1.75
N LEU A 276 8.37 -2.04 -1.30
CA LEU A 276 7.61 -0.94 -1.90
C LEU A 276 7.99 -0.72 -3.37
N ALA A 277 9.28 -0.76 -3.68
CA ALA A 277 9.80 -0.59 -5.04
C ALA A 277 9.48 -1.77 -5.97
N ALA A 278 9.26 -2.98 -5.43
CA ALA A 278 8.92 -4.17 -6.21
C ALA A 278 7.43 -4.23 -6.60
N ALA A 279 6.57 -3.46 -5.94
CA ALA A 279 5.13 -3.41 -6.21
C ALA A 279 4.79 -2.48 -7.40
N ASP A 280 3.60 -2.64 -7.99
CA ASP A 280 3.10 -1.71 -9.00
C ASP A 280 2.86 -0.30 -8.44
N ILE A 281 2.51 -0.26 -7.14
CA ILE A 281 2.36 0.92 -6.32
C ILE A 281 2.90 0.65 -4.92
N GLY A 282 3.92 1.41 -4.52
CA GLY A 282 4.35 1.52 -3.12
C GLY A 282 3.49 2.51 -2.36
N ILE A 283 2.96 2.11 -1.20
CA ILE A 283 2.17 2.94 -0.29
C ILE A 283 2.89 3.06 1.05
N ALA A 284 3.24 4.28 1.44
CA ALA A 284 3.76 4.57 2.78
C ALA A 284 2.65 5.06 3.71
N MET A 285 2.56 4.49 4.91
CA MET A 285 1.64 4.95 5.97
C MET A 285 2.39 5.82 6.98
N GLY A 286 1.70 6.82 7.54
CA GLY A 286 2.27 7.57 8.65
C GLY A 286 3.46 8.44 8.27
N ALA A 287 3.56 8.86 7.01
CA ALA A 287 4.60 9.77 6.56
C ALA A 287 4.39 11.11 7.27
N THR A 288 5.09 11.32 8.39
CA THR A 288 5.04 12.52 9.24
C THR A 288 5.70 13.74 8.59
N GLY A 289 5.72 13.81 7.25
CA GLY A 289 6.45 14.83 6.51
C GLY A 289 7.97 14.65 6.52
N SER A 290 8.50 13.49 6.95
CA SER A 290 9.90 13.17 6.68
C SER A 290 10.06 12.86 5.19
N ASP A 291 10.92 13.63 4.52
CA ASP A 291 11.13 13.52 3.07
C ASP A 291 11.41 12.08 2.63
N ALA A 292 12.10 11.29 3.46
CA ALA A 292 12.47 9.91 3.17
C ALA A 292 11.28 8.96 2.88
N ALA A 293 10.18 9.04 3.65
CA ALA A 293 9.01 8.16 3.47
C ALA A 293 8.14 8.59 2.28
N ILE A 294 8.12 9.89 1.97
CA ILE A 294 7.44 10.44 0.79
C ILE A 294 8.25 10.16 -0.48
N GLU A 295 9.58 10.19 -0.40
CA GLU A 295 10.45 9.89 -1.54
C GLU A 295 10.42 8.41 -1.93
N SER A 296 10.29 7.50 -0.95
CA SER A 296 10.35 6.04 -1.16
C SER A 296 9.06 5.40 -1.68
N ALA A 297 7.94 6.13 -1.74
CA ALA A 297 6.64 5.61 -2.15
C ALA A 297 6.00 6.37 -3.33
N ASP A 298 5.13 5.70 -4.08
CA ASP A 298 4.30 6.31 -5.13
C ASP A 298 3.11 7.09 -4.54
N VAL A 299 2.58 6.57 -3.43
CA VAL A 299 1.46 7.11 -2.67
C VAL A 299 1.84 7.16 -1.19
N ALA A 300 1.60 8.27 -0.52
CA ALA A 300 1.87 8.42 0.91
C ALA A 300 0.64 8.93 1.65
N PHE A 301 0.36 8.34 2.82
CA PHE A 301 -0.67 8.80 3.74
C PHE A 301 -0.01 9.62 4.85
N THR A 302 -0.49 10.85 5.06
CA THR A 302 0.09 11.78 6.05
C THR A 302 -0.19 11.37 7.50
N GLY A 303 -1.13 10.45 7.73
CA GLY A 303 -1.48 9.91 9.04
C GLY A 303 -1.42 8.39 9.08
N HIS A 304 -1.67 7.83 10.26
CA HIS A 304 -1.62 6.38 10.50
C HIS A 304 -3.00 5.69 10.41
N ASP A 305 -4.07 6.44 10.12
CA ASP A 305 -5.43 5.90 10.10
C ASP A 305 -5.67 5.08 8.83
N LEU A 306 -5.69 3.75 8.99
CA LEU A 306 -5.92 2.81 7.89
C LEU A 306 -7.31 2.93 7.27
N ARG A 307 -8.28 3.57 7.94
CA ARG A 307 -9.64 3.81 7.40
C ARG A 307 -9.63 4.73 6.17
N LEU A 308 -8.51 5.43 5.92
CA LEU A 308 -8.33 6.21 4.71
C LEU A 308 -8.04 5.34 3.46
N LEU A 309 -7.54 4.12 3.63
CA LEU A 309 -7.19 3.24 2.50
C LEU A 309 -8.41 2.90 1.61
N PRO A 310 -9.53 2.36 2.14
CA PRO A 310 -10.71 2.08 1.32
C PRO A 310 -11.22 3.34 0.59
N ARG A 311 -11.21 4.49 1.28
CA ARG A 311 -11.64 5.77 0.71
C ARG A 311 -10.75 6.21 -0.45
N ALA A 312 -9.44 6.04 -0.32
CA ALA A 312 -8.47 6.39 -1.34
C ALA A 312 -8.64 5.52 -2.60
N PHE A 313 -8.83 4.20 -2.43
CA PHE A 313 -9.09 3.29 -3.55
C PHE A 313 -10.41 3.61 -4.26
N ASP A 314 -11.49 3.90 -3.52
CA ASP A 314 -12.76 4.33 -4.12
C ASP A 314 -12.64 5.62 -4.92
N HIS A 315 -11.89 6.59 -4.39
CA HIS A 315 -11.59 7.85 -5.06
C HIS A 315 -10.83 7.63 -6.37
N ALA A 316 -9.75 6.84 -6.33
CA ALA A 316 -8.95 6.51 -7.51
C ALA A 316 -9.76 5.77 -8.58
N ARG A 317 -10.58 4.79 -8.18
CA ARG A 317 -11.47 4.05 -9.09
C ARG A 317 -12.56 4.94 -9.69
N ARG A 318 -13.12 5.86 -8.91
CA ARG A 318 -14.09 6.84 -9.42
C ARG A 318 -13.46 7.73 -10.48
N ALA A 319 -12.26 8.27 -10.23
CA ALA A 319 -11.55 9.08 -11.21
C ALA A 319 -11.23 8.27 -12.47
N ARG A 320 -10.81 7.01 -12.34
CA ARG A 320 -10.61 6.10 -13.48
C ARG A 320 -11.89 5.88 -14.29
N ARG A 321 -13.05 5.76 -13.65
CA ARG A 321 -14.35 5.69 -14.36
C ARG A 321 -14.64 6.97 -15.15
N ILE A 322 -14.33 8.14 -14.59
CA ILE A 322 -14.51 9.44 -15.27
C ILE A 322 -13.57 9.54 -16.48
N ILE A 323 -12.31 9.15 -16.32
CA ILE A 323 -11.34 9.06 -17.42
C ILE A 323 -11.89 8.16 -18.54
N ASN A 324 -12.34 6.95 -18.21
CA ASN A 324 -12.89 6.01 -19.20
C ASN A 324 -14.12 6.58 -19.92
N GLN A 325 -15.00 7.30 -19.21
CA GLN A 325 -16.15 7.97 -19.83
C GLN A 325 -15.70 9.02 -20.87
N ASN A 326 -14.72 9.85 -20.50
CA ASN A 326 -14.19 10.87 -21.39
C ASN A 326 -13.50 10.25 -22.60
N VAL A 327 -12.67 9.24 -22.40
CA VAL A 327 -11.98 8.51 -23.47
C VAL A 327 -13.00 7.88 -24.42
N ILE A 328 -14.04 7.20 -23.91
CA ILE A 328 -15.08 6.61 -24.75
C ILE A 328 -15.80 7.68 -25.57
N LEU A 329 -16.21 8.80 -24.94
CA LEU A 329 -16.85 9.91 -25.64
C LEU A 329 -15.95 10.47 -26.75
N SER A 330 -14.68 10.73 -26.45
CA SER A 330 -13.73 11.24 -27.44
C SER A 330 -13.51 10.26 -28.59
N LEU A 331 -13.39 8.96 -28.31
CA LEU A 331 -13.26 7.94 -29.35
C LEU A 331 -14.52 7.84 -30.22
N LEU A 332 -15.72 7.94 -29.65
CA LEU A 332 -16.97 7.98 -30.43
C LEU A 332 -16.98 9.17 -31.40
N ILE A 333 -16.53 10.34 -30.96
CA ILE A 333 -16.47 11.54 -31.81
C ILE A 333 -15.41 11.39 -32.91
N ILE A 334 -14.20 10.96 -32.56
CA ILE A 334 -13.09 10.75 -33.50
C ILE A 334 -13.44 9.68 -34.55
N THR A 335 -14.26 8.69 -34.20
CA THR A 335 -14.68 7.63 -35.13
C THR A 335 -15.89 8.02 -35.97
N ALA A 336 -16.84 8.80 -35.43
CA ALA A 336 -18.08 9.17 -36.12
C ALA A 336 -17.96 10.41 -37.03
N LEU A 337 -17.20 11.43 -36.62
CA LEU A 337 -17.13 12.68 -37.39
C LEU A 337 -16.42 12.54 -38.75
N PRO A 338 -15.29 11.81 -38.90
CA PRO A 338 -14.62 11.71 -40.19
C PRO A 338 -15.48 11.09 -41.31
N PRO A 339 -16.22 9.99 -41.10
CA PRO A 339 -17.18 9.51 -42.09
C PRO A 339 -18.25 10.54 -42.47
N LEU A 340 -18.83 11.24 -41.48
CA LEU A 340 -19.87 12.25 -41.73
C LEU A 340 -19.31 13.45 -42.53
N ALA A 341 -18.08 13.87 -42.24
CA ALA A 341 -17.36 14.88 -42.99
C ALA A 341 -17.05 14.42 -44.43
N LEU A 342 -16.60 13.17 -44.58
CA LEU A 342 -16.28 12.58 -45.89
C LEU A 342 -17.49 12.54 -46.83
N PHE A 343 -18.66 12.15 -46.31
CA PHE A 343 -19.90 12.13 -47.09
C PHE A 343 -20.55 13.52 -47.24
N GLY A 344 -19.94 14.58 -46.71
CA GLY A 344 -20.45 15.96 -46.80
C GLY A 344 -21.69 16.22 -45.95
N VAL A 345 -22.00 15.35 -44.98
CA VAL A 345 -23.14 15.54 -44.05
C VAL A 345 -22.87 16.69 -43.09
N LEU A 346 -21.60 16.89 -42.72
CA LEU A 346 -21.15 17.97 -41.84
C LEU A 346 -20.10 18.83 -42.53
N GLY A 347 -20.31 20.15 -42.51
CA GLY A 347 -19.31 21.14 -42.93
C GLY A 347 -18.33 21.50 -41.81
N LEU A 348 -17.29 22.28 -42.15
CA LEU A 348 -16.22 22.67 -41.22
C LEU A 348 -16.74 23.29 -39.92
N ALA A 349 -17.64 24.26 -40.01
CA ALA A 349 -18.18 24.97 -38.85
C ALA A 349 -18.92 24.02 -37.89
N ALA A 350 -19.68 23.05 -38.42
CA ALA A 350 -20.40 22.07 -37.62
C ALA A 350 -19.44 21.11 -36.91
N VAL A 351 -18.40 20.63 -37.61
CA VAL A 351 -17.37 19.76 -37.03
C VAL A 351 -16.63 20.47 -35.90
N VAL A 352 -16.22 21.72 -36.11
CA VAL A 352 -15.55 22.53 -35.08
C VAL A 352 -16.47 22.71 -33.87
N LEU A 353 -17.73 23.09 -34.09
CA LEU A 353 -18.70 23.27 -33.00
C LEU A 353 -18.88 21.99 -32.15
N VAL A 354 -18.92 20.81 -32.79
CA VAL A 354 -19.02 19.54 -32.07
C VAL A 354 -17.77 19.29 -31.21
N HIS A 355 -16.57 19.60 -31.72
CA HIS A 355 -15.32 19.49 -30.94
C HIS A 355 -15.32 20.41 -29.72
N GLU A 356 -15.69 21.68 -29.88
CA GLU A 356 -15.73 22.64 -28.78
C GLU A 356 -16.73 22.21 -27.68
N ILE A 357 -17.93 21.76 -28.07
CA ILE A 357 -18.93 21.26 -27.12
C ILE A 357 -18.41 20.01 -26.40
N ALA A 358 -17.78 19.08 -27.14
CA ALA A 358 -17.24 17.86 -26.57
C ALA A 358 -16.11 18.13 -25.58
N GLU A 359 -15.23 19.09 -25.87
CA GLU A 359 -14.16 19.51 -24.98
C GLU A 359 -14.72 20.08 -23.68
N VAL A 360 -15.73 20.96 -23.76
CA VAL A 360 -16.44 21.49 -22.57
C VAL A 360 -17.05 20.35 -21.75
N ILE A 361 -17.72 19.38 -22.38
CA ILE A 361 -18.30 18.22 -21.69
C ILE A 361 -17.22 17.39 -20.99
N VAL A 362 -16.12 17.10 -21.67
CA VAL A 362 -14.99 16.34 -21.12
C VAL A 362 -14.37 17.07 -19.92
N ILE A 363 -14.17 18.39 -20.03
CA ILE A 363 -13.66 19.24 -18.96
C ILE A 363 -14.59 19.19 -17.75
N LEU A 364 -15.88 19.47 -17.94
CA LEU A 364 -16.86 19.46 -16.86
C LEU A 364 -16.99 18.09 -16.19
N ASN A 365 -16.92 17.00 -16.97
CA ASN A 365 -16.95 15.66 -16.43
C ASN A 365 -15.66 15.34 -15.64
N GLY A 366 -14.49 15.72 -16.17
CA GLY A 366 -13.19 15.56 -15.51
C GLY A 366 -13.12 16.26 -14.15
N LEU A 367 -13.65 17.48 -14.07
CA LEU A 367 -13.74 18.26 -12.81
C LEU A 367 -14.57 17.57 -11.73
N ARG A 368 -15.45 16.61 -12.06
CA ARG A 368 -16.16 15.80 -11.04
C ARG A 368 -15.23 14.95 -10.20
N ALA A 369 -13.99 14.69 -10.65
CA ALA A 369 -12.97 14.01 -9.88
C ALA A 369 -12.40 14.89 -8.74
N ALA A 370 -12.59 16.21 -8.77
CA ALA A 370 -12.24 17.10 -7.67
C ALA A 370 -13.18 16.97 -6.46
N ARG A 371 -14.32 16.26 -6.60
CA ARG A 371 -15.30 16.08 -5.53
C ARG A 371 -14.88 14.92 -4.63
N THR A 372 -14.50 15.22 -3.40
CA THR A 372 -14.35 14.22 -2.34
C THR A 372 -15.72 13.69 -1.94
N PRO A 373 -15.94 12.37 -1.87
CA PRO A 373 -17.11 11.82 -1.21
C PRO A 373 -17.10 12.29 0.26
N THR A 374 -18.21 12.87 0.70
CA THR A 374 -18.48 13.10 2.12
C THR A 374 -18.60 11.74 2.78
N VAL A 375 -17.74 11.45 3.75
CA VAL A 375 -17.87 10.24 4.56
C VAL A 375 -19.25 10.31 5.21
N ARG A 376 -20.14 9.38 4.87
CA ARG A 376 -21.36 9.16 5.65
C ARG A 376 -20.86 8.59 6.97
N GLN A 377 -20.57 9.46 7.94
CA GLN A 377 -20.33 9.03 9.31
C GLN A 377 -21.57 8.23 9.70
N THR A 378 -21.41 6.91 9.81
CA THR A 378 -22.35 6.07 10.55
C THR A 378 -22.30 6.60 11.97
N ALA A 379 -23.26 7.46 12.31
CA ALA A 379 -23.47 7.97 13.64
C ALA A 379 -23.72 6.77 14.57
N ASN A 380 -22.68 6.34 15.27
CA ASN A 380 -22.82 5.42 16.40
C ASN A 380 -21.74 5.68 17.46
N GLN A 381 -21.56 6.96 17.82
CA GLN A 381 -20.77 7.38 18.98
C GLN A 381 -21.46 8.53 19.76
N ALA A 382 -22.79 8.52 19.82
CA ALA A 382 -23.56 9.43 20.67
C ALA A 382 -24.62 8.64 21.47
N SER A 383 -24.19 7.63 22.23
CA SER A 383 -25.05 7.00 23.25
C SER A 383 -24.30 6.49 24.49
N VAL A 384 -23.00 6.82 24.66
CA VAL A 384 -22.20 6.34 25.81
C VAL A 384 -21.81 7.47 26.78
N VAL A 385 -22.24 8.72 26.55
CA VAL A 385 -21.91 9.87 27.45
C VAL A 385 -23.17 10.42 28.18
N SER A 386 -24.31 9.72 28.13
CA SER A 386 -25.52 10.11 28.90
C SER A 386 -25.90 9.11 30.01
N ALA A 387 -24.98 8.23 30.39
CA ALA A 387 -25.16 7.35 31.54
C ALA A 387 -23.84 7.20 32.31
N ALA A 388 -23.41 8.29 32.95
CA ALA A 388 -22.45 8.30 34.05
C ALA A 388 -22.87 9.37 35.05
#